data_AF-A0A1Q7KB74-F1
#
_entry.id   AF-A0A1Q7KB74-F1
#
_cell.length_a   1.000
_cell.length_b   1.000
_cell.length_c   1.000
_cell.angle_alpha   90.00
_cell.angle_beta   90.00
_cell.angle_gamma   90.00
#
_symmetry.space_group_name_H-M   'P 1'
#
loop_
_entity.id
_entity.type
_entity.pdbx_description
1 polymer ?
#
loop_
_entity_poly.entity_id
_entity_poly.type
_entity_poly.pdbx_seq_one_letter_code
_entity_poly.pdbx_strand_id
1 'polypeptide(L)'
;MTLFTPAAAALPQGTQIQGAVVKQATIVFAGTVSQLGATSFADVPKSAQTIVVRVDSVLKKPSAVSLKKGDSVTVEVKDPSAFHEGTQATFYTDGWIFGSGVAVRELGHEVKPGGGKARAGGSAAERSFAQMQQQISDQELRDRIASADFVVAGRITDVHPWKVPKSAAVPYRVTEHSPDWHEAVLQIQSTLKGAKVKKNRMVVRFPGSRDVAWANSPRFEKHQQGIFFLKKDQVSGAPTAELGGSQVDAYTCLRQGDWLPMGELARVRSLLKK
;
A
#
# COMPACT_ATOMS: atom_id res chain seq x y z
N MET A 1 -47.89 20.65 37.90
CA MET A 1 -46.55 21.24 37.70
C MET A 1 -45.74 20.19 36.95
N THR A 2 -45.71 20.31 35.63
CA THR A 2 -45.24 19.27 34.70
C THR A 2 -43.75 19.49 34.44
N LEU A 3 -42.89 18.55 34.83
CA LEU A 3 -41.47 18.62 34.54
C LEU A 3 -41.17 17.90 33.23
N PHE A 4 -40.86 18.69 32.20
CA PHE A 4 -40.25 18.26 30.96
C PHE A 4 -38.79 17.86 31.22
N THR A 5 -38.45 16.60 31.02
CA THR A 5 -37.07 16.15 30.78
C THR A 5 -36.76 16.26 29.29
N PRO A 6 -35.72 17.00 28.85
CA PRO A 6 -35.31 16.97 27.45
C PRO A 6 -34.56 15.66 27.16
N ALA A 7 -34.99 15.00 26.09
CA ALA A 7 -34.29 13.87 25.51
C ALA A 7 -32.91 14.32 25.00
N ALA A 8 -31.85 13.65 25.46
CA ALA A 8 -30.52 13.80 24.90
C ALA A 8 -30.54 13.21 23.47
N ALA A 9 -30.47 14.10 22.47
CA ALA A 9 -30.29 13.73 21.08
C ALA A 9 -28.97 12.97 20.92
N ALA A 10 -29.06 11.70 20.51
CA ALA A 10 -27.90 10.90 20.13
C ALA A 10 -27.26 11.52 18.88
N LEU A 11 -25.97 11.85 18.97
CA LEU A 11 -25.13 12.21 17.82
C LEU A 11 -25.08 11.01 16.86
N PRO A 12 -25.25 11.21 15.53
CA PRO A 12 -25.08 10.13 14.57
C PRO A 12 -23.61 9.69 14.59
N GLN A 13 -23.41 8.41 14.94
CA GLN A 13 -22.13 7.74 14.89
C GLN A 13 -21.68 7.68 13.42
N GLY A 14 -20.85 8.62 13.01
CA GLY A 14 -20.01 8.45 11.83
C GLY A 14 -19.07 7.29 12.14
N THR A 15 -19.33 6.13 11.54
CA THR A 15 -18.54 4.92 11.68
C THR A 15 -17.06 5.25 11.42
N GLN A 16 -16.30 5.40 12.50
CA GLN A 16 -14.85 5.44 12.48
C GLN A 16 -14.40 4.12 11.85
N ILE A 17 -13.99 4.15 10.58
CA ILE A 17 -13.32 3.00 9.98
C ILE A 17 -12.05 2.78 10.80
N GLN A 18 -12.09 1.73 11.61
CA GLN A 18 -10.98 1.35 12.46
C GLN A 18 -9.78 1.09 11.55
N GLY A 19 -8.62 1.66 11.87
CA GLY A 19 -7.42 1.58 11.02
C GLY A 19 -7.01 0.15 10.59
N ALA A 20 -7.54 -0.89 11.25
CA ALA A 20 -7.43 -2.28 10.83
C ALA A 20 -8.07 -2.58 9.45
N VAL A 21 -9.23 -2.00 9.14
CA VAL A 21 -9.93 -2.22 7.86
C VAL A 21 -9.15 -1.63 6.69
N VAL A 22 -8.56 -0.44 6.88
CA VAL A 22 -7.70 0.22 5.88
C VAL A 22 -6.44 -0.61 5.58
N LYS A 23 -5.89 -1.29 6.61
CA LYS A 23 -4.70 -2.15 6.45
C LYS A 23 -4.99 -3.42 5.65
N GLN A 24 -6.17 -4.01 5.82
CA GLN A 24 -6.55 -5.25 5.14
C GLN A 24 -7.05 -5.02 3.70
N ALA A 25 -7.60 -3.83 3.41
CA ALA A 25 -8.11 -3.52 2.07
C ALA A 25 -6.99 -3.54 1.03
N THR A 26 -7.13 -4.42 0.03
CA THR A 26 -6.22 -4.53 -1.11
C THR A 26 -6.62 -3.55 -2.22
N ILE A 27 -7.91 -3.22 -2.32
CA ILE A 27 -8.47 -2.23 -3.24
C ILE A 27 -9.30 -1.22 -2.44
N VAL A 28 -9.07 0.08 -2.68
CA VAL A 28 -9.84 1.17 -2.09
C VAL A 28 -10.23 2.13 -3.20
N PHE A 29 -11.51 2.45 -3.31
CA PHE A 29 -12.02 3.36 -4.33
C PHE A 29 -13.23 4.15 -3.81
N ALA A 30 -13.41 5.35 -4.33
CA ALA A 30 -14.63 6.12 -4.17
C ALA A 30 -15.55 5.84 -5.36
N GLY A 31 -16.84 5.66 -5.09
CA GLY A 31 -17.81 5.40 -6.13
C GLY A 31 -19.24 5.74 -5.75
N THR A 32 -20.09 5.72 -6.77
CA THR A 32 -21.53 5.95 -6.66
C THR A 32 -22.28 4.66 -6.97
N VAL A 33 -23.14 4.23 -6.05
CA VAL A 33 -24.00 3.05 -6.24
C VAL A 33 -24.95 3.31 -7.40
N SER A 34 -24.89 2.50 -8.44
CA SER A 34 -25.74 2.62 -9.62
C SER A 34 -26.91 1.64 -9.63
N GLN A 35 -26.76 0.45 -9.03
CA GLN A 35 -27.81 -0.57 -8.98
C GLN A 35 -27.68 -1.42 -7.70
N LEU A 36 -28.82 -1.79 -7.10
CA LEU A 36 -28.89 -2.74 -5.99
C LEU A 36 -29.30 -4.13 -6.49
N GLY A 37 -28.87 -5.18 -5.80
CA GLY A 37 -29.23 -6.57 -6.14
C GLY A 37 -28.72 -7.03 -7.51
N ALA A 38 -27.66 -6.38 -8.02
CA ALA A 38 -27.20 -6.49 -9.39
C ALA A 38 -25.68 -6.66 -9.48
N THR A 39 -25.22 -7.12 -10.64
CA THR A 39 -23.81 -7.36 -10.93
C THR A 39 -23.45 -6.73 -12.29
N SER A 40 -22.27 -6.13 -12.39
CA SER A 40 -21.68 -5.67 -13.65
C SER A 40 -20.80 -6.73 -14.30
N PHE A 41 -20.53 -7.82 -13.59
CA PHE A 41 -19.69 -8.91 -14.05
C PHE A 41 -20.51 -10.22 -14.04
N ALA A 42 -20.66 -10.82 -15.21
CA ALA A 42 -21.55 -11.97 -15.43
C ALA A 42 -21.15 -13.22 -14.62
N ASP A 43 -19.87 -13.37 -14.29
CA ASP A 43 -19.34 -14.50 -13.52
C ASP A 43 -19.67 -14.42 -12.02
N VAL A 44 -20.34 -13.35 -11.58
CA VAL A 44 -20.81 -13.18 -10.20
C VAL A 44 -22.31 -13.46 -10.12
N PRO A 45 -22.75 -14.39 -9.26
CA PRO A 45 -24.18 -14.60 -8.99
C PRO A 45 -24.80 -13.34 -8.39
N LYS A 46 -25.95 -12.92 -8.92
CA LYS A 46 -26.74 -11.83 -8.34
C LYS A 46 -27.31 -12.27 -6.99
N SER A 47 -27.24 -11.40 -6.00
CA SER A 47 -27.87 -11.60 -4.69
C SER A 47 -28.32 -10.27 -4.10
N ALA A 48 -29.07 -10.31 -2.98
CA ALA A 48 -29.43 -9.09 -2.25
C ALA A 48 -28.19 -8.34 -1.69
N GLN A 49 -27.03 -8.99 -1.63
CA GLN A 49 -25.77 -8.44 -1.13
C GLN A 49 -24.86 -7.92 -2.26
N THR A 50 -25.24 -8.09 -3.53
CA THR A 50 -24.47 -7.54 -4.65
C THR A 50 -25.01 -6.20 -5.08
N ILE A 51 -24.12 -5.22 -5.19
CA ILE A 51 -24.43 -3.90 -5.76
C ILE A 51 -23.48 -3.59 -6.92
N VAL A 52 -23.93 -2.76 -7.85
CA VAL A 52 -23.08 -2.19 -8.89
C VAL A 52 -22.68 -0.78 -8.48
N VAL A 53 -21.38 -0.52 -8.47
CA VAL A 53 -20.81 0.78 -8.12
C VAL A 53 -20.04 1.32 -9.31
N ARG A 54 -20.39 2.54 -9.74
CA ARG A 54 -19.58 3.29 -10.71
C ARG A 54 -18.39 3.92 -10.00
N VAL A 55 -17.18 3.65 -10.49
CA VAL A 55 -15.96 4.17 -9.90
C VAL A 55 -15.82 5.66 -10.23
N ASP A 56 -15.78 6.48 -9.20
CA ASP A 56 -15.51 7.91 -9.33
C ASP A 56 -14.01 8.20 -9.26
N SER A 57 -13.29 7.44 -8.41
CA SER A 57 -11.83 7.52 -8.30
C SER A 57 -11.25 6.30 -7.59
N VAL A 58 -10.02 5.92 -7.92
CA VAL A 58 -9.30 4.81 -7.28
C VAL A 58 -8.24 5.37 -6.33
N LEU A 59 -8.27 4.94 -5.07
CA LEU A 59 -7.35 5.39 -4.01
C LEU A 59 -6.18 4.42 -3.79
N LYS A 60 -6.44 3.12 -3.93
CA LYS A 60 -5.47 2.04 -3.75
C LYS A 60 -5.89 0.86 -4.61
N LYS A 61 -4.95 0.25 -5.33
CA LYS A 61 -5.15 -1.04 -6.01
C LYS A 61 -3.80 -1.71 -6.31
N PRO A 62 -3.75 -3.04 -6.47
CA PRO A 62 -2.59 -3.71 -7.04
C PRO A 62 -2.34 -3.26 -8.49
N SER A 63 -1.09 -3.28 -8.95
CA SER A 63 -0.74 -2.88 -10.33
C SER A 63 -1.38 -3.79 -11.38
N ALA A 64 -1.56 -5.07 -11.06
CA ALA A 64 -2.18 -6.07 -11.93
C ALA A 64 -3.70 -5.87 -12.13
N VAL A 65 -4.37 -5.07 -11.29
CA VAL A 65 -5.82 -4.85 -11.38
C VAL A 65 -6.11 -3.68 -12.31
N SER A 66 -6.82 -3.93 -13.41
CA SER A 66 -7.23 -2.91 -14.39
C SER A 66 -8.53 -2.22 -13.96
N LEU A 67 -8.48 -1.48 -12.85
CA LEU A 67 -9.60 -0.66 -12.35
C LEU A 67 -9.30 0.83 -12.55
N LYS A 68 -10.23 1.57 -13.16
CA LYS A 68 -10.10 3.02 -13.41
C LYS A 68 -11.44 3.74 -13.22
N LYS A 69 -11.35 5.07 -13.18
CA LYS A 69 -12.53 5.96 -13.12
C LYS A 69 -13.48 5.66 -14.29
N GLY A 70 -14.77 5.60 -13.99
CA GLY A 70 -15.86 5.33 -14.92
C GLY A 70 -16.22 3.86 -15.06
N ASP A 71 -15.37 2.94 -14.60
CA ASP A 71 -15.68 1.50 -14.61
C ASP A 71 -16.85 1.17 -13.66
N SER A 72 -17.56 0.08 -13.95
CA SER A 72 -18.61 -0.46 -13.08
C SER A 72 -18.11 -1.71 -12.36
N VAL A 73 -18.10 -1.68 -11.04
CA VAL A 73 -17.59 -2.75 -10.18
C VAL A 73 -18.75 -3.46 -9.50
N THR A 74 -18.70 -4.79 -9.46
CA THR A 74 -19.59 -5.57 -8.60
C THR A 74 -19.01 -5.60 -7.20
N VAL A 75 -19.76 -5.12 -6.22
CA VAL A 75 -19.36 -5.14 -4.81
C VAL A 75 -20.32 -6.06 -4.05
N GLU A 76 -19.77 -7.08 -3.40
CA GLU A 76 -20.50 -7.86 -2.39
C GLU A 76 -20.39 -7.13 -1.05
N VAL A 77 -21.50 -6.54 -0.58
CA VAL A 77 -21.57 -5.72 0.64
C VAL A 77 -22.05 -6.53 1.84
N LYS A 78 -21.60 -6.13 3.03
CA LYS A 78 -22.00 -6.77 4.30
C LYS A 78 -23.40 -6.34 4.72
N ASP A 79 -23.72 -5.06 4.55
CA ASP A 79 -25.00 -4.46 4.89
C ASP A 79 -25.59 -3.74 3.68
N PRO A 80 -26.44 -4.41 2.88
CA PRO A 80 -27.08 -3.77 1.73
C PRO A 80 -28.06 -2.67 2.11
N SER A 81 -28.56 -2.64 3.35
CA SER A 81 -29.50 -1.60 3.80
C SER A 81 -28.85 -0.23 3.98
N ALA A 82 -27.52 -0.18 4.09
CA ALA A 82 -26.74 1.06 4.11
C ALA A 82 -26.74 1.81 2.76
N PHE A 83 -27.22 1.19 1.68
CA PHE A 83 -27.11 1.72 0.33
C PHE A 83 -28.45 1.87 -0.38
N HIS A 84 -28.56 2.95 -1.15
CA HIS A 84 -29.58 3.17 -2.17
C HIS A 84 -28.91 3.66 -3.46
N GLU A 85 -29.61 3.58 -4.60
CA GLU A 85 -29.10 4.14 -5.85
C GLU A 85 -28.74 5.63 -5.69
N GLY A 86 -27.56 6.01 -6.18
CA GLY A 86 -26.99 7.34 -6.00
C GLY A 86 -26.16 7.52 -4.72
N THR A 87 -26.12 6.53 -3.81
CA THR A 87 -25.27 6.60 -2.62
C THR A 87 -23.80 6.73 -3.02
N GLN A 88 -23.13 7.76 -2.49
CA GLN A 88 -21.70 7.94 -2.66
C GLN A 88 -20.96 7.45 -1.43
N ALA A 89 -19.99 6.56 -1.64
CA ALA A 89 -19.17 6.03 -0.57
C ALA A 89 -17.73 5.78 -1.01
N THR A 90 -16.82 5.80 -0.04
CA THR A 90 -15.51 5.16 -0.18
C THR A 90 -15.65 3.72 0.25
N PHE A 91 -15.26 2.79 -0.61
CA PHE A 91 -15.29 1.35 -0.35
C PHE A 91 -13.88 0.85 -0.04
N TYR A 92 -13.75 0.13 1.06
CA TYR A 92 -12.55 -0.60 1.45
C TYR A 92 -12.81 -2.08 1.19
N THR A 93 -12.11 -2.67 0.22
CA THR A 93 -12.48 -3.97 -0.30
C THR A 93 -11.29 -4.91 -0.43
N ASP A 94 -11.60 -6.20 -0.51
CA ASP A 94 -10.67 -7.22 -0.96
C ASP A 94 -11.06 -7.73 -2.36
N GLY A 95 -10.05 -8.14 -3.13
CA GLY A 95 -10.27 -8.71 -4.45
C GLY A 95 -11.02 -10.03 -4.37
N TRP A 96 -12.02 -10.22 -5.23
CA TRP A 96 -12.74 -11.50 -5.30
C TRP A 96 -12.59 -12.17 -6.66
N ILE A 97 -13.01 -11.51 -7.73
CA ILE A 97 -12.92 -12.06 -9.09
C ILE A 97 -12.40 -10.99 -10.05
N PHE A 98 -11.41 -11.36 -10.86
CA PHE A 98 -10.82 -10.52 -11.90
C PHE A 98 -10.88 -11.23 -13.24
N GLY A 99 -11.24 -10.51 -14.31
CA GLY A 99 -11.33 -11.04 -15.66
C GLY A 99 -11.70 -9.95 -16.66
N SER A 100 -12.80 -10.13 -17.39
CA SER A 100 -13.39 -9.06 -18.22
C SER A 100 -13.99 -7.93 -17.39
N GLY A 101 -14.27 -8.17 -16.10
CA GLY A 101 -14.69 -7.19 -15.11
C GLY A 101 -13.94 -7.33 -13.79
N VAL A 102 -14.34 -6.52 -12.81
CA VAL A 102 -13.79 -6.53 -11.44
C VAL A 102 -14.95 -6.74 -10.46
N ALA A 103 -14.81 -7.75 -9.59
CA ALA A 103 -15.68 -7.99 -8.46
C ALA A 103 -14.87 -8.02 -7.17
N VAL A 104 -15.41 -7.38 -6.13
CA VAL A 104 -14.73 -7.20 -4.84
C VAL A 104 -15.68 -7.48 -3.68
N ARG A 105 -15.11 -7.81 -2.53
CA ARG A 105 -15.82 -7.99 -1.26
C ARG A 105 -15.57 -6.82 -0.34
N GLU A 106 -16.64 -6.29 0.22
CA GLU A 106 -16.56 -5.18 1.16
C GLU A 106 -15.93 -5.63 2.49
N LEU A 107 -14.92 -4.89 2.93
CA LEU A 107 -14.38 -4.96 4.29
C LEU A 107 -15.02 -3.88 5.18
N GLY A 108 -15.29 -2.70 4.61
CA GLY A 108 -16.08 -1.62 5.18
C GLY A 108 -16.27 -0.47 4.19
N HIS A 109 -17.02 0.56 4.60
CA HIS A 109 -17.30 1.72 3.76
C HIS A 109 -17.48 3.00 4.57
N GLU A 110 -17.25 4.15 3.93
CA GLU A 110 -17.60 5.48 4.46
C GLU A 110 -18.58 6.17 3.53
N VAL A 111 -19.83 6.35 3.96
CA VAL A 111 -20.83 7.10 3.20
C VAL A 111 -20.52 8.59 3.27
N LYS A 112 -20.50 9.27 2.13
CA LYS A 112 -20.36 10.73 2.10
C LYS A 112 -21.70 11.38 2.49
N PRO A 113 -21.76 12.21 3.55
CA PRO A 113 -23.00 12.91 3.91
C PRO A 113 -23.30 13.98 2.84
N GLY A 114 -24.30 13.72 1.99
CA GLY A 114 -24.65 14.64 0.91
C GLY A 114 -25.52 14.04 -0.20
N GLY A 115 -26.53 13.24 0.13
CA GLY A 115 -27.50 12.68 -0.82
C GLY A 115 -28.54 13.68 -1.35
N GLY A 116 -28.16 14.95 -1.57
CA GLY A 116 -29.06 15.98 -2.09
C GLY A 116 -28.41 16.69 -3.27
N LYS A 117 -29.02 16.58 -4.46
CA LYS A 117 -28.68 17.20 -5.76
C LYS A 117 -27.32 17.90 -5.78
N ALA A 118 -26.36 17.29 -6.48
CA ALA A 118 -25.03 17.83 -6.79
C ALA A 118 -25.03 19.35 -6.95
N ARG A 119 -24.74 20.07 -5.86
CA ARG A 119 -24.33 21.47 -5.95
C ARG A 119 -22.89 21.45 -6.44
N ALA A 120 -22.63 22.17 -7.52
CA ALA A 120 -21.31 22.43 -8.05
C ALA A 120 -20.39 22.90 -6.90
N GLY A 121 -19.57 21.98 -6.42
CA GLY A 121 -18.71 22.14 -5.25
C GLY A 121 -17.49 21.25 -5.38
N GLY A 122 -16.87 21.25 -6.58
CA GLY A 122 -15.71 20.41 -6.89
C GLY A 122 -14.60 20.54 -5.84
N SER A 123 -14.37 21.74 -5.30
CA SER A 123 -13.24 21.99 -4.42
C SER A 123 -13.31 21.29 -3.05
N ALA A 124 -14.49 21.09 -2.46
CA ALA A 124 -14.60 20.47 -1.13
C ALA A 124 -14.47 18.94 -1.22
N ALA A 125 -15.15 18.32 -2.19
CA ALA A 125 -15.07 16.89 -2.43
C ALA A 125 -13.67 16.46 -2.92
N GLU A 126 -13.03 17.27 -3.77
CA GLU A 126 -11.65 17.05 -4.22
C GLU A 126 -10.64 17.20 -3.07
N ARG A 127 -10.83 18.19 -2.18
CA ARG A 127 -9.97 18.35 -0.99
C ARG A 127 -10.12 17.18 -0.03
N SER A 128 -11.34 16.74 0.27
CA SER A 128 -11.57 15.57 1.12
C SER A 128 -10.97 14.30 0.50
N PHE A 129 -11.04 14.17 -0.82
CA PHE A 129 -10.41 13.05 -1.53
C PHE A 129 -8.89 13.09 -1.45
N ALA A 130 -8.27 14.25 -1.73
CA ALA A 130 -6.83 14.42 -1.62
C ALA A 130 -6.33 14.15 -0.19
N GLN A 131 -7.09 14.58 0.83
CA GLN A 131 -6.81 14.28 2.22
C GLN A 131 -6.87 12.77 2.51
N MET A 132 -7.89 12.07 2.02
CA MET A 132 -8.02 10.62 2.21
C MET A 132 -6.90 9.85 1.50
N GLN A 133 -6.54 10.24 0.28
CA GLN A 133 -5.39 9.66 -0.44
C GLN A 133 -4.08 9.86 0.33
N GLN A 134 -3.87 11.07 0.88
CA GLN A 134 -2.71 11.38 1.70
C GLN A 134 -2.69 10.56 2.99
N GLN A 135 -3.83 10.39 3.66
CA GLN A 135 -3.95 9.59 4.87
C GLN A 135 -3.61 8.11 4.62
N ILE A 136 -4.12 7.52 3.53
CA ILE A 136 -3.79 6.14 3.14
C ILE A 136 -2.29 6.03 2.84
N SER A 137 -1.74 6.96 2.04
CA SER A 137 -0.31 6.96 1.70
C SER A 137 0.58 7.11 2.94
N ASP A 138 0.22 8.01 3.87
CA ASP A 138 0.94 8.21 5.12
C ASP A 138 0.85 6.98 6.03
N GLN A 139 -0.30 6.30 6.05
CA GLN A 139 -0.47 5.09 6.84
C GLN A 139 0.40 3.94 6.31
N GLU A 140 0.46 3.74 4.99
CA GLU A 140 1.35 2.76 4.36
C GLU A 140 2.82 3.08 4.62
N LEU A 141 3.19 4.36 4.62
CA LEU A 141 4.53 4.81 4.96
C LEU A 141 4.86 4.59 6.44
N ARG A 142 3.92 4.81 7.36
CA ARG A 142 4.09 4.46 8.79
C ARG A 142 4.31 2.97 8.98
N ASP A 143 3.51 2.13 8.33
CA ASP A 143 3.65 0.67 8.42
C ASP A 143 5.00 0.20 7.85
N ARG A 144 5.48 0.86 6.79
CA ARG A 144 6.84 0.69 6.25
C ARG A 144 7.90 0.98 7.31
N ILE A 145 7.85 2.19 7.87
CA ILE A 145 8.79 2.68 8.89
C ILE A 145 8.80 1.73 10.07
N ALA A 146 7.62 1.32 10.56
CA ALA A 146 7.49 0.42 11.70
C ALA A 146 8.14 -0.93 11.44
N SER A 147 7.93 -1.50 10.25
CA SER A 147 8.44 -2.84 9.91
C SER A 147 9.91 -2.90 9.45
N ALA A 148 10.55 -1.76 9.19
CA ALA A 148 11.95 -1.70 8.77
C ALA A 148 12.91 -1.79 9.97
N ASP A 149 14.00 -2.54 9.84
CA ASP A 149 15.06 -2.58 10.85
C ASP A 149 15.87 -1.27 10.84
N PHE A 150 16.10 -0.73 9.64
CA PHE A 150 16.74 0.56 9.43
C PHE A 150 15.94 1.43 8.46
N VAL A 151 15.92 2.73 8.74
CA VAL A 151 15.51 3.75 7.76
C VAL A 151 16.68 4.70 7.61
N VAL A 152 17.27 4.77 6.41
CA VAL A 152 18.49 5.54 6.15
C VAL A 152 18.33 6.41 4.91
N ALA A 153 18.93 7.59 4.92
CA ALA A 153 19.15 8.39 3.72
C ALA A 153 20.60 8.24 3.27
N GLY A 154 20.81 8.01 1.98
CA GLY A 154 22.13 7.72 1.45
C GLY A 154 22.18 7.63 -0.08
N ARG A 155 23.34 7.21 -0.57
CA ARG A 155 23.64 7.06 -2.00
C ARG A 155 24.26 5.70 -2.27
N ILE A 156 23.86 5.07 -3.38
CA ILE A 156 24.47 3.85 -3.88
C ILE A 156 25.83 4.17 -4.50
N THR A 157 26.88 3.52 -4.05
CA THR A 157 28.26 3.73 -4.54
C THR A 157 28.73 2.65 -5.49
N ASP A 158 28.13 1.46 -5.41
CA ASP A 158 28.48 0.32 -6.24
C ASP A 158 27.27 -0.60 -6.39
N VAL A 159 27.16 -1.27 -7.54
CA VAL A 159 26.12 -2.26 -7.84
C VAL A 159 26.73 -3.39 -8.66
N HIS A 160 26.49 -4.63 -8.28
CA HIS A 160 26.96 -5.79 -9.01
C HIS A 160 26.04 -6.99 -8.81
N PRO A 161 26.01 -7.96 -9.76
CA PRO A 161 25.37 -9.24 -9.52
C PRO A 161 25.92 -9.90 -8.26
N TRP A 162 25.04 -10.47 -7.45
CA TRP A 162 25.44 -11.19 -6.26
C TRP A 162 25.92 -12.59 -6.64
N LYS A 163 27.15 -12.91 -6.22
CA LYS A 163 27.69 -14.27 -6.37
C LYS A 163 27.35 -15.05 -5.13
N VAL A 164 26.46 -16.03 -5.26
CA VAL A 164 26.04 -16.91 -4.16
C VAL A 164 27.29 -17.54 -3.51
N PRO A 165 27.56 -17.28 -2.21
CA PRO A 165 28.67 -17.90 -1.52
C PRO A 165 28.49 -19.41 -1.46
N LYS A 166 29.60 -20.17 -1.53
CA LYS A 166 29.57 -21.63 -1.35
C LYS A 166 28.98 -22.07 0.00
N SER A 167 28.95 -21.16 0.99
CA SER A 167 28.42 -21.35 2.33
C SER A 167 26.93 -21.00 2.48
N ALA A 168 26.23 -20.57 1.43
CA ALA A 168 24.81 -20.27 1.50
C ALA A 168 24.00 -21.54 1.87
N ALA A 169 23.16 -21.44 2.89
CA ALA A 169 22.59 -22.58 3.62
C ALA A 169 21.47 -23.34 2.86
N VAL A 170 21.15 -22.95 1.63
CA VAL A 170 20.12 -23.61 0.83
C VAL A 170 20.69 -23.82 -0.57
N PRO A 171 20.59 -25.04 -1.17
CA PRO A 171 20.83 -25.17 -2.60
C PRO A 171 19.83 -24.25 -3.28
N TYR A 172 20.31 -23.16 -3.85
CA TYR A 172 19.52 -22.18 -4.58
C TYR A 172 18.71 -22.93 -5.63
N ARG A 173 17.45 -23.25 -5.32
CA ARG A 173 16.56 -23.91 -6.26
C ARG A 173 16.26 -22.84 -7.30
N VAL A 174 16.87 -23.00 -8.47
CA VAL A 174 16.51 -22.22 -9.65
C VAL A 174 15.05 -22.54 -9.93
N THR A 175 14.15 -21.67 -9.47
CA THR A 175 12.75 -21.68 -9.86
C THR A 175 12.61 -20.80 -11.10
N GLU A 176 11.50 -20.96 -11.81
CA GLU A 176 11.11 -20.05 -12.90
C GLU A 176 11.14 -18.58 -12.43
N HIS A 177 10.79 -18.33 -11.16
CA HIS A 177 10.81 -17.00 -10.54
C HIS A 177 12.15 -16.64 -9.87
N SER A 178 13.27 -17.10 -10.43
CA SER A 178 14.58 -16.80 -9.88
C SER A 178 14.82 -15.28 -9.79
N PRO A 179 15.17 -14.74 -8.60
CA PRO A 179 15.29 -13.30 -8.38
C PRO A 179 16.44 -12.63 -9.13
N ASP A 180 17.46 -13.40 -9.55
CA ASP A 180 18.72 -12.87 -10.10
C ASP A 180 19.30 -11.78 -9.18
N TRP A 181 19.68 -12.19 -7.97
CA TRP A 181 20.06 -11.27 -6.90
C TRP A 181 21.23 -10.37 -7.29
N HIS A 182 21.11 -9.09 -6.93
CA HIS A 182 22.16 -8.09 -7.04
C HIS A 182 22.47 -7.52 -5.66
N GLU A 183 23.70 -7.08 -5.47
CA GLU A 183 24.15 -6.33 -4.30
C GLU A 183 24.43 -4.88 -4.70
N ALA A 184 23.99 -3.97 -3.84
CA ALA A 184 24.35 -2.56 -3.90
C ALA A 184 25.04 -2.14 -2.60
N VAL A 185 26.15 -1.42 -2.72
CA VAL A 185 26.81 -0.78 -1.58
C VAL A 185 26.18 0.58 -1.35
N LEU A 186 25.51 0.73 -0.21
CA LEU A 186 24.86 1.96 0.22
C LEU A 186 25.77 2.75 1.16
N GLN A 187 26.19 3.93 0.72
CA GLN A 187 26.85 4.91 1.58
C GLN A 187 25.79 5.74 2.33
N ILE A 188 25.78 5.62 3.64
CA ILE A 188 24.83 6.30 4.52
C ILE A 188 25.29 7.73 4.73
N GLN A 189 24.34 8.65 4.56
CA GLN A 189 24.48 10.07 4.88
C GLN A 189 23.79 10.40 6.21
N SER A 190 22.63 9.79 6.49
CA SER A 190 21.88 9.98 7.73
C SER A 190 21.11 8.70 8.08
N THR A 191 21.21 8.27 9.34
CA THR A 191 20.30 7.26 9.90
C THR A 191 19.08 7.96 10.49
N LEU A 192 17.88 7.53 10.08
CA LEU A 192 16.59 8.05 10.57
C LEU A 192 15.94 7.10 11.58
N LYS A 193 16.12 5.78 11.41
CA LYS A 193 15.73 4.71 12.33
C LYS A 193 16.80 3.62 12.32
N GLY A 194 17.04 3.00 13.48
CA GLY A 194 18.02 1.93 13.66
C GLY A 194 19.29 2.40 14.39
N ALA A 195 20.20 1.48 14.67
CA ALA A 195 21.45 1.78 15.37
C ALA A 195 22.41 2.62 14.49
N LYS A 196 23.50 3.12 15.09
CA LYS A 196 24.57 3.75 14.30
C LYS A 196 25.28 2.69 13.46
N VAL A 197 25.38 2.91 12.15
CA VAL A 197 26.03 1.96 11.24
C VAL A 197 27.54 2.16 11.22
N LYS A 198 28.29 1.09 11.42
CA LYS A 198 29.76 1.11 11.37
C LYS A 198 30.26 1.48 9.97
N LYS A 199 31.25 2.37 9.89
CA LYS A 199 31.84 2.85 8.62
C LYS A 199 30.84 3.49 7.65
N ASN A 200 29.62 3.81 8.09
CA ASN A 200 28.54 4.41 7.30
C ASN A 200 28.25 3.69 5.97
N ARG A 201 28.45 2.38 5.89
CA ARG A 201 28.15 1.60 4.68
C ARG A 201 27.32 0.37 5.00
N MET A 202 26.39 0.02 4.12
CA MET A 202 25.56 -1.20 4.20
C MET A 202 25.54 -1.88 2.84
N VAL A 203 25.32 -3.20 2.86
CA VAL A 203 25.02 -3.97 1.65
C VAL A 203 23.52 -4.18 1.58
N VAL A 204 22.94 -3.83 0.43
CA VAL A 204 21.52 -4.01 0.13
C VAL A 204 21.38 -4.97 -1.03
N ARG A 205 20.61 -6.05 -0.84
CA ARG A 205 20.22 -7.00 -1.88
C ARG A 205 18.86 -6.68 -2.44
N PHE A 206 18.75 -6.83 -3.75
CA PHE A 206 17.53 -6.61 -4.51
C PHE A 206 17.51 -7.55 -5.72
N PRO A 207 16.31 -7.93 -6.21
CA PRO A 207 16.19 -8.78 -7.39
C PRO A 207 16.47 -7.98 -8.67
N GLY A 208 17.34 -8.52 -9.53
CA GLY A 208 17.59 -8.00 -10.88
C GLY A 208 16.55 -8.48 -11.90
N SER A 209 15.90 -9.61 -11.61
CA SER A 209 14.93 -10.27 -12.51
C SER A 209 13.76 -9.35 -12.87
N ARG A 210 13.26 -9.49 -14.11
CA ARG A 210 12.06 -8.80 -14.62
C ARG A 210 10.78 -9.63 -14.50
N ASP A 211 10.87 -10.80 -13.89
CA ASP A 211 9.73 -11.67 -13.64
C ASP A 211 8.63 -10.95 -12.85
N VAL A 212 7.38 -11.38 -13.05
CA VAL A 212 6.18 -10.80 -12.41
C VAL A 212 6.26 -10.77 -10.88
N ALA A 213 6.93 -11.75 -10.26
CA ALA A 213 7.15 -11.79 -8.82
C ALA A 213 8.02 -10.61 -8.32
N TRP A 214 8.86 -10.05 -9.20
CA TRP A 214 9.86 -9.03 -8.86
C TRP A 214 9.66 -7.70 -9.61
N ALA A 215 8.65 -7.61 -10.49
CA ALA A 215 8.42 -6.45 -11.35
C ALA A 215 8.43 -5.12 -10.59
N ASN A 216 7.79 -5.09 -9.42
CA ASN A 216 7.63 -3.91 -8.57
C ASN A 216 8.78 -3.68 -7.57
N SER A 217 9.81 -4.53 -7.57
CA SER A 217 10.96 -4.36 -6.67
C SER A 217 11.81 -3.18 -7.11
N PRO A 218 12.37 -2.38 -6.18
CA PRO A 218 13.35 -1.36 -6.52
C PRO A 218 14.55 -2.00 -7.20
N ARG A 219 15.03 -1.37 -8.27
CA ARG A 219 16.31 -1.68 -8.90
C ARG A 219 17.22 -0.49 -8.70
N PHE A 220 18.46 -0.76 -8.28
CA PHE A 220 19.39 0.28 -7.91
C PHE A 220 20.49 0.46 -8.94
N GLU A 221 20.88 1.72 -9.13
CA GLU A 221 21.98 2.10 -9.98
C GLU A 221 23.03 2.88 -9.19
N LYS A 222 24.28 2.84 -9.66
CA LYS A 222 25.36 3.61 -9.08
C LYS A 222 25.00 5.10 -9.08
N HIS A 223 25.34 5.78 -7.99
CA HIS A 223 25.02 7.20 -7.71
C HIS A 223 23.56 7.50 -7.38
N GLN A 224 22.65 6.54 -7.45
CA GLN A 224 21.26 6.74 -7.03
C GLN A 224 21.19 7.14 -5.55
N GLN A 225 20.42 8.18 -5.26
CA GLN A 225 20.26 8.74 -3.92
C GLN A 225 18.80 8.66 -3.49
N GLY A 226 18.57 8.38 -2.21
CA GLY A 226 17.22 8.40 -1.65
C GLY A 226 17.17 7.91 -0.21
N ILE A 227 15.98 7.51 0.18
CA ILE A 227 15.64 7.00 1.51
C ILE A 227 15.32 5.53 1.36
N PHE A 228 15.97 4.70 2.15
CA PHE A 228 15.90 3.25 2.08
C PHE A 228 15.27 2.69 3.35
N PHE A 229 14.27 1.83 3.19
CA PHE A 229 13.59 1.09 4.25
C PHE A 229 14.12 -0.33 4.21
N LEU A 230 15.04 -0.63 5.11
CA LEU A 230 15.87 -1.82 5.06
C LEU A 230 15.40 -2.85 6.07
N LYS A 231 15.35 -4.11 5.63
CA LYS A 231 15.16 -5.28 6.50
C LYS A 231 16.37 -6.19 6.42
N LYS A 232 16.74 -6.82 7.53
CA LYS A 232 17.79 -7.85 7.52
C LYS A 232 17.43 -8.93 6.51
N ASP A 233 18.44 -9.36 5.77
CA ASP A 233 18.23 -10.36 4.73
C ASP A 233 17.92 -11.73 5.32
N GLN A 234 16.73 -12.23 4.99
CA GLN A 234 16.24 -13.56 5.35
C GLN A 234 15.76 -14.33 4.11
N VAL A 235 15.91 -13.76 2.91
CA VAL A 235 15.28 -14.28 1.68
C VAL A 235 16.28 -14.72 0.62
N SER A 236 17.50 -14.18 0.63
CA SER A 236 18.54 -14.58 -0.32
C SER A 236 19.21 -15.91 0.04
N GLY A 237 18.99 -16.42 1.25
CA GLY A 237 19.65 -17.61 1.79
C GLY A 237 21.03 -17.35 2.42
N ALA A 238 21.51 -16.09 2.44
CA ALA A 238 22.74 -15.70 3.13
C ALA A 238 22.51 -14.39 3.91
N PRO A 239 22.53 -14.38 5.25
CA PRO A 239 22.23 -13.16 6.01
C PRO A 239 23.37 -12.11 6.01
N THR A 240 24.55 -12.47 5.50
CA THR A 240 25.74 -11.61 5.50
C THR A 240 26.30 -11.39 4.10
N ALA A 241 27.07 -10.33 3.92
CA ALA A 241 27.81 -9.98 2.71
C ALA A 241 29.25 -9.59 3.05
N GLU A 242 30.15 -9.65 2.07
CA GLU A 242 31.51 -9.15 2.20
C GLU A 242 31.58 -7.68 1.80
N LEU A 243 32.14 -6.83 2.65
CA LEU A 243 32.32 -5.41 2.36
C LEU A 243 33.69 -4.93 2.85
N GLY A 244 34.62 -4.70 1.91
CA GLY A 244 35.97 -4.24 2.21
C GLY A 244 36.75 -5.21 3.10
N GLY A 245 36.67 -6.51 2.80
CA GLY A 245 37.37 -7.59 3.52
C GLY A 245 36.78 -7.94 4.89
N SER A 246 35.57 -7.46 5.22
CA SER A 246 34.87 -7.79 6.45
C SER A 246 33.48 -8.35 6.14
N GLN A 247 33.03 -9.32 6.94
CA GLN A 247 31.64 -9.78 6.90
C GLN A 247 30.73 -8.78 7.59
N VAL A 248 29.64 -8.40 6.93
CA VAL A 248 28.63 -7.47 7.44
C VAL A 248 27.24 -8.06 7.23
N ASP A 249 26.26 -7.66 8.06
CA ASP A 249 24.86 -7.98 7.82
C ASP A 249 24.42 -7.45 6.44
N ALA A 250 23.73 -8.28 5.67
CA ALA A 250 23.06 -7.90 4.44
C ALA A 250 21.63 -7.48 4.74
N TYR A 251 21.13 -6.54 3.95
CA TYR A 251 19.76 -6.01 4.06
C TYR A 251 19.05 -6.12 2.72
N THR A 252 17.73 -5.95 2.70
CA THR A 252 16.93 -6.04 1.48
C THR A 252 16.00 -4.85 1.29
N CYS A 253 15.72 -4.53 0.03
CA CYS A 253 14.61 -3.70 -0.41
C CYS A 253 13.85 -4.48 -1.49
N LEU A 254 12.65 -4.97 -1.17
CA LEU A 254 11.95 -5.92 -2.04
C LEU A 254 10.63 -5.37 -2.57
N ARG A 255 9.98 -4.45 -1.83
CA ARG A 255 8.67 -3.94 -2.19
C ARG A 255 8.78 -2.56 -2.81
N GLN A 256 7.84 -2.25 -3.70
CA GLN A 256 7.62 -0.89 -4.17
C GLN A 256 7.40 0.05 -2.99
N GLY A 257 8.22 1.09 -2.86
CA GLY A 257 8.21 2.03 -1.73
C GLY A 257 9.17 1.68 -0.58
N ASP A 258 9.93 0.57 -0.66
CA ASP A 258 11.09 0.33 0.22
C ASP A 258 12.28 1.27 -0.14
N TRP A 259 12.13 2.02 -1.22
CA TRP A 259 12.94 3.18 -1.57
C TRP A 259 12.05 4.36 -1.93
N LEU A 260 12.42 5.56 -1.46
CA LEU A 260 11.78 6.82 -1.81
C LEU A 260 12.83 7.84 -2.28
N PRO A 261 12.47 8.78 -3.17
CA PRO A 261 13.36 9.86 -3.57
C PRO A 261 13.68 10.79 -2.40
N MET A 262 14.83 11.46 -2.47
CA MET A 262 15.32 12.32 -1.38
C MET A 262 14.37 13.48 -1.02
N GLY A 263 13.50 13.92 -1.95
CA GLY A 263 12.48 14.93 -1.70
C GLY A 263 11.46 14.55 -0.61
N GLU A 264 11.26 13.25 -0.35
CA GLU A 264 10.33 12.76 0.68
C GLU A 264 10.94 12.83 2.10
N LEU A 265 12.18 13.28 2.27
CA LEU A 265 12.89 13.21 3.55
C LEU A 265 12.17 13.94 4.68
N ALA A 266 11.62 15.12 4.39
CA ALA A 266 10.88 15.90 5.38
C ALA A 266 9.62 15.15 5.87
N ARG A 267 8.90 14.51 4.94
CA ARG A 267 7.71 13.71 5.25
C ARG A 267 8.06 12.45 6.04
N VAL A 268 9.12 11.73 5.66
CA VAL A 268 9.57 10.56 6.43
C VAL A 268 9.98 10.97 7.86
N ARG A 269 10.69 12.09 8.01
CA ARG A 269 11.08 12.63 9.33
C ARG A 269 9.87 13.04 10.17
N SER A 270 8.81 13.61 9.59
CA SER A 270 7.62 14.00 10.34
C SER A 270 6.86 12.78 10.87
N LEU A 271 6.84 11.69 10.10
CA LEU A 271 6.17 10.44 10.48
C LEU A 271 6.94 9.60 11.51
N LEU A 272 8.26 9.81 11.66
CA LEU A 272 9.10 9.17 12.68
C LEU A 272 9.03 9.82 14.07
N LYS A 273 8.55 11.07 14.17
CA LYS A 273 8.56 11.87 15.40
C LYS A 273 7.36 11.61 16.34
N LYS A 274 6.57 10.58 16.08
CA LYS A 274 5.39 10.19 16.87
C LYS A 274 5.52 8.73 17.29
#